data_AF-A0A2E9KMN7-F1
#
_entry.id   AF-A0A2E9KMN7-F1
#
_cell.length_a   1.000
_cell.length_b   1.000
_cell.length_c   1.000
_cell.angle_alpha   90.00
_cell.angle_beta   90.00
_cell.angle_gamma   90.00
#
_symmetry.space_group_name_H-M   'P 1'
#
loop_
_entity.id
_entity.type
_entity.pdbx_description
1 polymer ?
#
loop_
_entity_poly.entity_id
_entity_poly.type
_entity_poly.pdbx_seq_one_letter_code
_entity_poly.pdbx_strand_id
1 'polypeptide(L)'
;MSEDLSHFKGDFSSLWRLDMMPPIRRLSWWWWWALILIPDPDNPGRSKQLMVLWSTKETPAIRVSGHWWKPGGRMYVDEHGGHVIPGMVCAWWFDGKEMFEPLVKRECRMASISDTHPLWPGEGKGEGAGAVVPLIDQDMSIGMAPGNKSFWINLSSDEEAVSKGAPSKFEAELTPWWGPPSELTYRNNVYFLGMGYDILRLQATKCKLVVDGEVMEGTGYFQKVSVQAPSFPWFWGMLHFDDGSYLDWFMPHVTPMWSARDDEPWRLRDFFRTPNIGTGVFHDRKTGKTQNFDNCTVELSKQNSPDAMKDDKGNPLPEFLVRVWNEESSAKIRVRAVSRARWIFDQPTRASWVSHLTYNEYPLEVISINYKDSEGTRNEGDYEWIHGNAEHAWGVLH
;
A
#
# COMPACT_ATOMS: atom_id res chain seq x y z
N MET A 1 28.30 -8.05 8.40
CA MET A 1 27.99 -7.85 6.97
C MET A 1 27.15 -9.04 6.54
N SER A 2 25.83 -8.90 6.41
CA SER A 2 25.04 -9.95 5.74
C SER A 2 25.19 -9.75 4.23
N GLU A 3 25.30 -10.85 3.48
CA GLU A 3 25.30 -10.81 2.01
C GLU A 3 24.02 -10.13 1.48
N ASP A 4 24.18 -9.33 0.43
CA ASP A 4 23.06 -8.85 -0.38
C ASP A 4 22.33 -10.05 -0.99
N LEU A 5 21.00 -10.05 -0.92
CA LEU A 5 20.20 -11.13 -1.48
C LEU A 5 20.13 -11.00 -3.01
N SER A 6 20.34 -12.12 -3.71
CA SER A 6 20.22 -12.19 -5.18
C SER A 6 18.80 -12.50 -5.68
N HIS A 7 17.90 -12.92 -4.78
CA HIS A 7 16.51 -13.27 -5.05
C HIS A 7 15.65 -13.09 -3.79
N PHE A 8 14.37 -12.82 -3.97
CA PHE A 8 13.37 -12.81 -2.91
C PHE A 8 13.15 -14.22 -2.37
N LYS A 9 12.83 -14.32 -1.08
CA LYS A 9 12.50 -15.58 -0.41
C LYS A 9 11.00 -15.69 -0.14
N GLY A 10 10.51 -16.88 0.16
CA GLY A 10 9.10 -17.15 0.45
C GLY A 10 8.35 -17.85 -0.70
N ASP A 11 7.06 -18.13 -0.48
CA ASP A 11 6.21 -18.85 -1.43
C ASP A 11 5.39 -17.91 -2.31
N PHE A 12 5.83 -17.74 -3.55
CA PHE A 12 5.21 -16.88 -4.55
C PHE A 12 4.17 -17.58 -5.42
N SER A 13 3.88 -18.87 -5.18
CA SER A 13 3.03 -19.70 -6.07
C SER A 13 1.62 -19.14 -6.26
N SER A 14 1.08 -18.43 -5.27
CA SER A 14 -0.25 -17.83 -5.32
C SER A 14 -0.25 -16.37 -5.78
N LEU A 15 0.91 -15.75 -6.04
CA LEU A 15 1.03 -14.31 -6.23
C LEU A 15 0.17 -13.77 -7.37
N TRP A 16 0.06 -14.52 -8.47
CA TRP A 16 -0.67 -14.11 -9.68
C TRP A 16 -2.09 -14.68 -9.75
N ARG A 17 -2.52 -15.43 -8.73
CA ARG A 17 -3.83 -16.08 -8.68
C ARG A 17 -4.83 -15.33 -7.85
N LEU A 18 -6.05 -15.12 -8.35
CA LEU A 18 -7.13 -14.46 -7.60
C LEU A 18 -8.23 -15.42 -7.12
N ASP A 19 -8.17 -16.66 -7.55
CA ASP A 19 -9.16 -17.72 -7.34
C ASP A 19 -8.85 -18.62 -6.14
N MET A 20 -7.98 -18.17 -5.22
CA MET A 20 -7.65 -18.89 -3.99
C MET A 20 -8.85 -19.07 -3.05
N MET A 21 -9.83 -18.16 -3.14
CA MET A 21 -11.08 -18.21 -2.40
C MET A 21 -12.26 -17.95 -3.35
N PRO A 22 -13.41 -18.67 -3.20
CA PRO A 22 -14.60 -18.40 -4.00
C PRO A 22 -15.06 -16.94 -3.83
N PRO A 23 -15.39 -16.23 -4.92
CA PRO A 23 -15.77 -14.83 -4.83
C PRO A 23 -17.14 -14.66 -4.14
N ILE A 24 -17.20 -13.74 -3.18
CA ILE A 24 -18.43 -13.30 -2.51
C ILE A 24 -18.91 -12.01 -3.17
N ARG A 25 -20.09 -12.08 -3.78
CA ARG A 25 -20.71 -10.95 -4.49
C ARG A 25 -20.75 -9.70 -3.62
N ARG A 26 -20.27 -8.56 -4.17
CA ARG A 26 -20.16 -7.21 -3.56
C ARG A 26 -19.07 -7.04 -2.50
N LEU A 27 -18.62 -8.14 -1.89
CA LEU A 27 -17.59 -8.12 -0.85
C LEU A 27 -16.20 -8.33 -1.43
N SER A 28 -16.04 -9.29 -2.35
CA SER A 28 -14.71 -9.64 -2.84
C SER A 28 -14.05 -8.52 -3.62
N TRP A 29 -12.84 -8.18 -3.20
CA TRP A 29 -11.98 -7.17 -3.77
C TRP A 29 -10.55 -7.70 -3.74
N TRP A 30 -9.88 -7.65 -4.89
CA TRP A 30 -8.50 -8.09 -5.04
C TRP A 30 -7.66 -7.00 -5.64
N TRP A 31 -6.41 -6.92 -5.18
CA TRP A 31 -5.48 -6.00 -5.77
C TRP A 31 -4.01 -6.37 -5.55
N TRP A 32 -3.17 -5.87 -6.46
CA TRP A 32 -1.75 -5.71 -6.26
C TRP A 32 -1.49 -4.23 -6.01
N TRP A 33 -0.68 -3.92 -5.00
CA TRP A 33 -0.37 -2.56 -4.57
C TRP A 33 1.12 -2.44 -4.32
N ALA A 34 1.72 -1.39 -4.87
CA ALA A 34 3.13 -1.07 -4.67
C ALA A 34 3.25 0.38 -4.23
N LEU A 35 4.14 0.63 -3.27
CA LEU A 35 4.51 1.96 -2.81
C LEU A 35 6.02 2.10 -2.89
N ILE A 36 6.49 3.09 -3.64
CA ILE A 36 7.89 3.42 -3.81
C ILE A 36 8.18 4.71 -3.06
N LEU A 37 9.27 4.72 -2.29
CA LEU A 37 9.73 5.87 -1.53
C LEU A 37 11.14 6.24 -2.01
N ILE A 38 11.28 7.45 -2.55
CA ILE A 38 12.54 8.01 -3.02
C ILE A 38 12.93 9.16 -2.09
N PRO A 39 14.12 9.16 -1.47
CA PRO A 39 14.59 10.30 -0.67
C PRO A 39 14.44 11.63 -1.43
N ASP A 40 13.85 12.63 -0.77
CA ASP A 40 13.73 13.98 -1.35
C ASP A 40 15.00 14.79 -1.01
N PRO A 41 15.87 15.11 -1.98
CA PRO A 41 17.10 15.86 -1.70
C PRO A 41 16.82 17.28 -1.21
N ASP A 42 15.66 17.87 -1.58
CA ASP A 42 15.27 19.20 -1.12
C ASP A 42 14.77 19.17 0.33
N ASN A 43 14.29 18.01 0.80
CA ASN A 43 13.71 17.85 2.13
C ASN A 43 14.05 16.46 2.69
N PRO A 44 15.25 16.26 3.25
CA PRO A 44 15.77 14.94 3.62
C PRO A 44 14.90 14.14 4.61
N GLY A 45 14.08 14.84 5.42
CA GLY A 45 13.14 14.21 6.36
C GLY A 45 11.90 13.57 5.73
N ARG A 46 11.72 13.69 4.40
CA ARG A 46 10.60 13.10 3.65
C ARG A 46 11.08 12.45 2.34
N SER A 47 10.14 11.81 1.66
CA SER A 47 10.36 11.15 0.37
C SER A 47 9.37 11.64 -0.68
N LYS A 48 9.79 11.60 -1.94
CA LYS A 48 8.89 11.52 -3.09
C LYS A 48 8.30 10.11 -3.10
N GLN A 49 7.03 9.98 -3.47
CA GLN A 49 6.32 8.70 -3.33
C GLN A 49 5.42 8.39 -4.52
N LEU A 50 5.55 7.18 -5.07
CA LEU A 50 4.67 6.63 -6.10
C LEU A 50 3.89 5.48 -5.50
N MET A 51 2.55 5.55 -5.56
CA MET A 51 1.69 4.41 -5.28
C MET A 51 1.00 3.97 -6.56
N VAL A 52 0.98 2.67 -6.81
CA VAL A 52 0.24 2.06 -7.92
C VAL A 52 -0.57 0.86 -7.44
N LEU A 53 -1.81 0.78 -7.92
CA LEU A 53 -2.79 -0.25 -7.59
C LEU A 53 -3.38 -0.86 -8.87
N TRP A 54 -3.32 -2.19 -8.99
CA TRP A 54 -4.05 -2.97 -9.99
C TRP A 54 -5.17 -3.73 -9.31
N SER A 55 -6.41 -3.31 -9.55
CA SER A 55 -7.53 -3.73 -8.71
C SER A 55 -8.70 -4.29 -9.53
N THR A 56 -9.33 -5.34 -9.02
CA THR A 56 -10.60 -5.88 -9.51
C THR A 56 -11.56 -6.11 -8.34
N LYS A 57 -12.86 -5.84 -8.53
CA LYS A 57 -13.87 -6.01 -7.49
C LYS A 57 -15.08 -6.74 -8.05
N GLU A 58 -15.57 -7.74 -7.31
CA GLU A 58 -16.80 -8.46 -7.66
C GLU A 58 -18.01 -7.61 -7.27
N THR A 59 -18.41 -6.67 -8.13
CA THR A 59 -19.58 -5.83 -7.89
C THR A 59 -20.24 -5.38 -9.20
N PRO A 60 -21.58 -5.22 -9.27
CA PRO A 60 -22.22 -4.72 -10.49
C PRO A 60 -21.79 -3.29 -10.86
N ALA A 61 -21.58 -2.45 -9.84
CA ALA A 61 -21.17 -1.07 -10.00
C ALA A 61 -20.63 -0.53 -8.67
N ILE A 62 -19.66 0.37 -8.76
CA ILE A 62 -19.13 1.15 -7.64
C ILE A 62 -18.70 2.51 -8.17
N ARG A 63 -18.81 3.55 -7.34
CA ARG A 63 -18.27 4.87 -7.67
C ARG A 63 -16.92 5.03 -6.97
N VAL A 64 -15.88 5.33 -7.74
CA VAL A 64 -14.50 5.51 -7.30
C VAL A 64 -14.10 6.97 -7.52
N SER A 65 -13.99 7.74 -6.44
CA SER A 65 -13.69 9.17 -6.45
C SER A 65 -14.52 9.93 -7.51
N GLY A 66 -15.85 9.77 -7.42
CA GLY A 66 -16.82 10.38 -8.31
C GLY A 66 -17.04 9.67 -9.65
N HIS A 67 -16.16 8.75 -10.06
CA HIS A 67 -16.22 8.04 -11.33
C HIS A 67 -16.99 6.71 -11.22
N TRP A 68 -17.95 6.46 -12.10
CA TRP A 68 -18.70 5.21 -12.10
C TRP A 68 -17.92 4.09 -12.78
N TRP A 69 -17.50 3.10 -12.00
CA TRP A 69 -16.93 1.87 -12.50
C TRP A 69 -17.95 0.74 -12.49
N LYS A 70 -18.13 0.09 -13.64
CA LYS A 70 -19.03 -1.05 -13.82
C LYS A 70 -18.21 -2.23 -14.34
N PRO A 71 -17.49 -2.96 -13.48
CA PRO A 71 -16.57 -4.03 -13.94
C PRO A 71 -17.31 -5.11 -14.73
N GLY A 72 -18.61 -5.28 -14.49
CA GLY A 72 -19.47 -6.09 -15.35
C GLY A 72 -19.22 -7.58 -15.18
N GLY A 73 -18.50 -8.18 -16.13
CA GLY A 73 -18.29 -9.63 -16.25
C GLY A 73 -17.51 -10.23 -15.08
N ARG A 74 -17.69 -11.53 -14.83
CA ARG A 74 -16.90 -12.25 -13.83
C ARG A 74 -15.47 -12.46 -14.32
N MET A 75 -14.56 -12.58 -13.36
CA MET A 75 -13.23 -13.14 -13.59
C MET A 75 -13.34 -14.45 -14.39
N TYR A 76 -12.58 -14.53 -15.48
CA TYR A 76 -12.40 -15.74 -16.25
C TYR A 76 -11.06 -16.38 -15.88
N VAL A 77 -11.05 -17.69 -15.71
CA VAL A 77 -9.83 -18.50 -15.49
C VAL A 77 -9.76 -19.52 -16.61
N ASP A 78 -8.65 -19.55 -17.35
CA ASP A 78 -8.43 -20.52 -18.41
C ASP A 78 -7.91 -21.87 -17.88
N GLU A 79 -7.71 -22.82 -18.79
CA GLU A 79 -7.24 -24.17 -18.47
C GLU A 79 -5.78 -24.24 -18.00
N HIS A 80 -5.01 -23.17 -18.18
CA HIS A 80 -3.63 -23.03 -17.73
C HIS A 80 -3.51 -22.19 -16.45
N GLY A 81 -4.65 -21.77 -15.87
CA GLY A 81 -4.70 -20.99 -14.64
C GLY A 81 -4.44 -19.50 -14.83
N GLY A 82 -4.44 -19.00 -16.07
CA GLY A 82 -4.40 -17.58 -16.37
C GLY A 82 -5.73 -16.90 -16.08
N HIS A 83 -5.69 -15.67 -15.56
CA HIS A 83 -6.89 -14.89 -15.23
C HIS A 83 -7.09 -13.76 -16.22
N VAL A 84 -8.32 -13.54 -16.65
CA VAL A 84 -8.75 -12.30 -17.30
C VAL A 84 -9.82 -11.64 -16.43
N ILE A 85 -9.54 -10.42 -15.99
CA ILE A 85 -10.36 -9.68 -15.04
C ILE A 85 -10.75 -8.31 -15.59
N PRO A 86 -11.98 -7.83 -15.32
CA PRO A 86 -12.25 -6.40 -15.41
C PRO A 86 -11.56 -5.70 -14.24
N GLY A 87 -10.83 -4.63 -14.53
CA GLY A 87 -9.96 -3.99 -13.58
C GLY A 87 -9.93 -2.49 -13.69
N MET A 88 -9.23 -1.89 -12.74
CA MET A 88 -8.85 -0.50 -12.76
C MET A 88 -7.40 -0.39 -12.29
N VAL A 89 -6.60 0.38 -13.02
CA VAL A 89 -5.29 0.84 -12.58
C VAL A 89 -5.49 2.21 -11.95
N CYS A 90 -5.06 2.37 -10.70
CA CYS A 90 -5.09 3.62 -9.97
C CYS A 90 -3.69 3.96 -9.47
N ALA A 91 -3.34 5.24 -9.47
CA ALA A 91 -2.07 5.70 -8.93
C ALA A 91 -2.16 7.13 -8.41
N TRP A 92 -1.23 7.49 -7.53
CA TRP A 92 -0.89 8.87 -7.19
C TRP A 92 0.63 9.04 -7.11
N TRP A 93 1.10 10.26 -7.32
CA TRP A 93 2.50 10.63 -7.19
C TRP A 93 2.63 11.86 -6.31
N PHE A 94 3.47 11.78 -5.29
CA PHE A 94 3.93 12.94 -4.51
C PHE A 94 5.36 13.27 -4.91
N ASP A 95 5.58 14.44 -5.49
CA ASP A 95 6.90 14.82 -6.03
C ASP A 95 7.86 15.42 -4.98
N GLY A 96 7.44 15.43 -3.70
CA GLY A 96 8.13 16.10 -2.60
C GLY A 96 7.49 17.45 -2.21
N LYS A 97 6.61 18.00 -3.05
CA LYS A 97 5.95 19.31 -2.87
C LYS A 97 4.44 19.23 -3.13
N GLU A 98 4.05 18.66 -4.26
CA GLU A 98 2.67 18.55 -4.72
C GLU A 98 2.23 17.09 -4.85
N MET A 99 0.96 16.83 -4.53
CA MET A 99 0.32 15.53 -4.73
C MET A 99 -0.48 15.53 -6.03
N PHE A 100 -0.11 14.64 -6.93
CA PHE A 100 -0.84 14.32 -8.15
C PHE A 100 -1.79 13.15 -7.87
N GLU A 101 -3.01 13.48 -7.45
CA GLU A 101 -4.09 12.53 -7.19
C GLU A 101 -5.39 12.95 -7.93
N PRO A 102 -5.91 12.11 -8.84
CA PRO A 102 -5.29 10.89 -9.36
C PRO A 102 -4.12 11.21 -10.31
N LEU A 103 -3.06 10.40 -10.26
CA LEU A 103 -2.05 10.33 -11.32
C LEU A 103 -2.59 9.47 -12.48
N VAL A 104 -3.22 8.35 -12.12
CA VAL A 104 -3.91 7.42 -13.03
C VAL A 104 -5.23 7.00 -12.40
N LYS A 105 -6.29 6.97 -13.20
CA LYS A 105 -7.58 6.33 -12.85
C LYS A 105 -8.19 5.73 -14.11
N ARG A 106 -7.72 4.53 -14.49
CA ARG A 106 -7.99 3.93 -15.80
C ARG A 106 -8.68 2.57 -15.69
N GLU A 107 -9.88 2.47 -16.24
CA GLU A 107 -10.57 1.19 -16.43
C GLU A 107 -9.93 0.40 -17.56
N CYS A 108 -9.69 -0.89 -17.33
CA CYS A 108 -9.17 -1.79 -18.35
C CYS A 108 -9.54 -3.23 -18.03
N ARG A 109 -9.43 -4.12 -19.02
CA ARG A 109 -9.26 -5.54 -18.70
C ARG A 109 -7.80 -5.78 -18.38
N MET A 110 -7.53 -6.70 -17.46
CA MET A 110 -6.16 -7.11 -17.14
C MET A 110 -6.05 -8.62 -17.27
N ALA A 111 -4.92 -9.08 -17.78
CA ALA A 111 -4.51 -10.48 -17.68
C ALA A 111 -3.61 -10.64 -16.46
N SER A 112 -3.75 -11.73 -15.71
CA SER A 112 -2.79 -12.13 -14.67
C SER A 112 -2.33 -13.54 -14.98
N ILE A 113 -1.03 -13.73 -15.19
CA ILE A 113 -0.45 -15.00 -15.61
C ILE A 113 0.84 -15.29 -14.84
N SER A 114 1.10 -16.57 -14.56
CA SER A 114 2.40 -17.03 -14.08
C SER A 114 3.37 -17.24 -15.24
N ASP A 115 4.66 -17.39 -14.92
CA ASP A 115 5.71 -17.72 -15.87
C ASP A 115 5.57 -19.11 -16.52
N THR A 116 4.73 -19.98 -15.94
CA THR A 116 4.39 -21.30 -16.51
C THR A 116 3.27 -21.22 -17.56
N HIS A 117 2.62 -20.08 -17.73
CA HIS A 117 1.52 -19.93 -18.66
C HIS A 117 2.03 -19.88 -20.12
N PRO A 118 1.37 -20.51 -21.11
CA PRO A 118 1.85 -20.51 -22.51
C PRO A 118 1.98 -19.14 -23.18
N LEU A 119 1.30 -18.12 -22.65
CA LEU A 119 1.41 -16.73 -23.12
C LEU A 119 2.59 -15.97 -22.50
N TRP A 120 3.33 -16.57 -21.56
CA TRP A 120 4.53 -15.95 -21.02
C TRP A 120 5.60 -15.85 -22.12
N PRO A 121 6.23 -14.68 -22.33
CA PRO A 121 7.11 -14.44 -23.49
C PRO A 121 8.48 -15.13 -23.39
N GLY A 122 8.75 -15.93 -22.36
CA GLY A 122 10.02 -16.61 -22.15
C GLY A 122 9.87 -17.98 -21.48
N GLU A 123 10.99 -18.56 -21.04
CA GLU A 123 10.96 -19.79 -20.24
C GLU A 123 10.71 -19.45 -18.77
N GLY A 124 9.61 -19.96 -18.22
CA GLY A 124 9.34 -19.93 -16.78
C GLY A 124 9.84 -21.16 -16.06
N LYS A 125 10.13 -21.00 -14.77
CA LYS A 125 10.52 -22.11 -13.88
C LYS A 125 9.39 -22.53 -12.94
N GLY A 126 8.31 -21.76 -12.85
CA GLY A 126 7.23 -22.00 -11.88
C GLY A 126 7.64 -21.71 -10.44
N GLU A 127 8.68 -20.91 -10.25
CA GLU A 127 9.22 -20.55 -8.93
C GLU A 127 8.54 -19.30 -8.33
N GLY A 128 7.56 -18.74 -9.04
CA GLY A 128 6.80 -17.57 -8.60
C GLY A 128 6.71 -16.43 -9.58
N ALA A 129 7.48 -16.43 -10.67
CA ALA A 129 7.44 -15.37 -11.67
C ALA A 129 6.09 -15.29 -12.39
N GLY A 130 5.80 -14.13 -12.97
CA GLY A 130 4.51 -13.84 -13.58
C GLY A 130 4.26 -12.34 -13.68
N ALA A 131 3.08 -11.95 -14.15
CA ALA A 131 2.72 -10.55 -14.33
C ALA A 131 1.21 -10.32 -14.32
N VAL A 132 0.84 -9.09 -13.97
CA VAL A 132 -0.45 -8.47 -14.25
C VAL A 132 -0.26 -7.46 -15.38
N VAL A 133 -0.99 -7.66 -16.47
CA VAL A 133 -0.86 -6.90 -17.71
C VAL A 133 -2.21 -6.28 -18.07
N PRO A 134 -2.37 -4.96 -17.90
CA PRO A 134 -3.48 -4.22 -18.48
C PRO A 134 -3.52 -4.37 -20.00
N LEU A 135 -4.68 -4.73 -20.54
CA LEU A 135 -4.92 -4.97 -21.97
C LEU A 135 -5.29 -3.66 -22.66
N ILE A 136 -4.35 -2.71 -22.66
CA ILE A 136 -4.44 -1.38 -23.27
C ILE A 136 -3.14 -1.05 -24.02
N ASP A 137 -3.11 0.03 -24.79
CA ASP A 137 -1.96 0.37 -25.64
C ASP A 137 -0.72 0.81 -24.84
N GLN A 138 -0.92 1.38 -23.64
CA GLN A 138 0.18 1.79 -22.77
C GLN A 138 0.57 0.66 -21.82
N ASP A 139 1.87 0.41 -21.69
CA ASP A 139 2.35 -0.53 -20.68
C ASP A 139 2.14 0.06 -19.28
N MET A 140 1.26 -0.60 -18.53
CA MET A 140 0.98 -0.33 -17.13
C MET A 140 1.14 -1.61 -16.31
N SER A 141 2.05 -2.49 -16.69
CA SER A 141 2.18 -3.81 -16.07
C SER A 141 2.98 -3.79 -14.77
N ILE A 142 2.73 -4.81 -13.94
CA ILE A 142 3.62 -5.23 -12.86
C ILE A 142 3.95 -6.70 -13.07
N GLY A 143 5.19 -7.09 -12.83
CA GLY A 143 5.55 -8.50 -12.85
C GLY A 143 6.80 -8.80 -12.04
N MET A 144 7.09 -10.10 -11.90
CA MET A 144 8.30 -10.60 -11.27
C MET A 144 9.11 -11.43 -12.26
N ALA A 145 10.40 -11.15 -12.34
CA ALA A 145 11.34 -11.82 -13.23
C ALA A 145 11.60 -13.28 -12.77
N PRO A 146 11.91 -14.21 -13.69
CA PRO A 146 12.23 -15.60 -13.37
C PRO A 146 13.30 -15.75 -12.28
N GLY A 147 13.10 -16.69 -11.37
CA GLY A 147 13.98 -16.94 -10.23
C GLY A 147 13.84 -15.92 -9.10
N ASN A 148 12.69 -15.21 -9.03
CA ASN A 148 12.34 -14.26 -7.98
C ASN A 148 13.39 -13.16 -7.78
N LYS A 149 14.02 -12.71 -8.87
CA LYS A 149 15.18 -11.80 -8.81
C LYS A 149 14.80 -10.34 -8.60
N SER A 150 13.75 -9.90 -9.29
CA SER A 150 13.27 -8.52 -9.23
C SER A 150 11.80 -8.45 -9.64
N PHE A 151 11.11 -7.41 -9.15
CA PHE A 151 9.85 -6.96 -9.74
C PHE A 151 10.14 -5.83 -10.71
N TRP A 152 9.34 -5.73 -11.77
CA TRP A 152 9.25 -4.52 -12.57
C TRP A 152 7.86 -3.92 -12.45
N ILE A 153 7.79 -2.59 -12.55
CA ILE A 153 6.56 -1.82 -12.63
C ILE A 153 6.70 -0.83 -13.77
N ASN A 154 5.73 -0.80 -14.67
CA ASN A 154 5.59 0.23 -15.69
C ASN A 154 4.29 0.99 -15.45
N LEU A 155 4.32 2.31 -15.64
CA LEU A 155 3.14 3.15 -15.52
C LEU A 155 3.24 4.36 -16.46
N SER A 156 2.11 4.71 -17.05
CA SER A 156 1.94 5.97 -17.80
C SER A 156 0.86 6.81 -17.13
N SER A 157 1.13 8.09 -16.91
CA SER A 157 0.17 9.01 -16.30
C SER A 157 -1.01 9.30 -17.23
N ASP A 158 -2.16 9.68 -16.67
CA ASP A 158 -3.27 10.20 -17.46
C ASP A 158 -2.91 11.59 -18.03
N GLU A 159 -3.41 11.92 -19.23
CA GLU A 159 -3.13 13.21 -19.88
C GLU A 159 -3.52 14.41 -19.01
N GLU A 160 -4.58 14.29 -18.23
CA GLU A 160 -5.01 15.33 -17.28
C GLU A 160 -3.95 15.58 -16.21
N ALA A 161 -3.35 14.53 -15.64
CA ALA A 161 -2.29 14.66 -14.64
C ALA A 161 -1.03 15.31 -15.24
N VAL A 162 -0.64 14.88 -16.45
CA VAL A 162 0.50 15.46 -17.18
C VAL A 162 0.26 16.95 -17.46
N SER A 163 -0.96 17.34 -17.86
CA SER A 163 -1.32 18.75 -18.09
C SER A 163 -1.21 19.62 -16.83
N LYS A 164 -1.28 19.00 -15.65
CA LYS A 164 -1.11 19.65 -14.34
C LYS A 164 0.35 19.63 -13.86
N GLY A 165 1.27 19.06 -14.62
CA GLY A 165 2.70 19.01 -14.30
C GLY A 165 3.18 17.68 -13.74
N ALA A 166 2.35 16.63 -13.71
CA ALA A 166 2.81 15.30 -13.33
C ALA A 166 3.78 14.74 -14.39
N PRO A 167 4.78 13.94 -14.00
CA PRO A 167 5.59 13.19 -14.95
C PRO A 167 4.75 12.29 -15.84
N SER A 168 5.21 12.02 -17.06
CA SER A 168 4.43 11.25 -18.04
C SER A 168 4.59 9.74 -17.89
N LYS A 169 5.77 9.27 -17.48
CA LYS A 169 6.15 7.86 -17.47
C LYS A 169 6.98 7.49 -16.25
N PHE A 170 6.70 6.32 -15.69
CA PHE A 170 7.41 5.72 -14.58
C PHE A 170 7.80 4.27 -14.92
N GLU A 171 9.04 3.91 -14.63
CA GLU A 171 9.53 2.53 -14.71
C GLU A 171 10.28 2.23 -13.41
N ALA A 172 9.94 1.15 -12.70
CA ALA A 172 10.61 0.77 -11.48
C ALA A 172 11.13 -0.66 -11.55
N GLU A 173 12.30 -0.88 -10.97
CA GLU A 173 12.82 -2.20 -10.67
C GLU A 173 12.98 -2.33 -9.16
N LEU A 174 12.31 -3.33 -8.57
CA LEU A 174 12.43 -3.65 -7.14
C LEU A 174 13.27 -4.90 -6.97
N THR A 175 14.35 -4.80 -6.21
CA THR A 175 15.25 -5.93 -5.91
C THR A 175 15.27 -6.22 -4.41
N PRO A 176 15.61 -7.46 -4.01
CA PRO A 176 15.81 -7.79 -2.61
C PRO A 176 16.79 -6.83 -1.94
N TRP A 177 16.47 -6.43 -0.70
CA TRP A 177 17.36 -5.65 0.13
C TRP A 177 18.18 -6.56 1.03
N TRP A 178 17.51 -7.21 1.98
CA TRP A 178 18.12 -8.19 2.87
C TRP A 178 17.03 -8.97 3.62
N GLY A 179 17.43 -10.12 4.15
CA GLY A 179 16.77 -10.82 5.26
C GLY A 179 15.23 -10.77 5.30
N PRO A 180 14.64 -10.53 6.50
CA PRO A 180 13.18 -10.60 6.70
C PRO A 180 12.34 -9.65 5.84
N PRO A 181 12.72 -8.36 5.63
CA PRO A 181 11.86 -7.45 4.87
C PRO A 181 11.66 -7.83 3.39
N SER A 182 12.63 -8.55 2.81
CA SER A 182 12.59 -9.05 1.43
C SER A 182 12.17 -10.53 1.33
N GLU A 183 11.59 -11.08 2.39
CA GLU A 183 10.95 -12.39 2.39
C GLU A 183 9.43 -12.21 2.30
N LEU A 184 8.79 -12.92 1.37
CA LEU A 184 7.36 -12.84 1.17
C LEU A 184 6.65 -13.43 2.39
N THR A 185 5.94 -12.56 3.10
CA THR A 185 5.11 -12.98 4.23
C THR A 185 3.68 -13.24 3.75
N TYR A 186 3.06 -14.28 4.30
CA TYR A 186 1.67 -14.63 4.04
C TYR A 186 0.87 -14.51 5.34
N ARG A 187 -0.23 -13.74 5.28
CA ARG A 187 -1.22 -13.67 6.35
C ARG A 187 -2.60 -13.95 5.80
N ASN A 188 -3.24 -14.96 6.34
CA ASN A 188 -4.61 -15.32 6.02
C ASN A 188 -5.45 -15.37 7.29
N ASN A 189 -6.70 -14.93 7.17
CA ASN A 189 -7.68 -15.08 8.22
C ASN A 189 -9.05 -15.33 7.59
N VAL A 190 -9.70 -16.43 8.00
CA VAL A 190 -11.05 -16.79 7.56
C VAL A 190 -11.97 -16.79 8.76
N TYR A 191 -13.02 -15.99 8.68
CA TYR A 191 -14.06 -15.81 9.68
C TYR A 191 -15.37 -16.49 9.26
N PHE A 192 -16.40 -16.30 10.07
CA PHE A 192 -17.75 -16.81 9.85
C PHE A 192 -18.27 -16.48 8.43
N LEU A 193 -19.03 -17.42 7.83
CA LEU A 193 -19.61 -17.34 6.48
C LEU A 193 -18.61 -17.24 5.31
N GLY A 194 -17.37 -17.70 5.50
CA GLY A 194 -16.35 -17.71 4.45
C GLY A 194 -15.77 -16.33 4.14
N MET A 195 -16.09 -15.32 4.96
CA MET A 195 -15.45 -14.01 4.88
C MET A 195 -14.01 -14.11 5.38
N GLY A 196 -13.13 -13.28 4.86
CA GLY A 196 -11.74 -13.32 5.26
C GLY A 196 -10.87 -12.35 4.48
N TYR A 197 -9.57 -12.44 4.75
CA TYR A 197 -8.55 -11.85 3.91
C TYR A 197 -7.39 -12.81 3.69
N ASP A 198 -6.70 -12.57 2.59
CA ASP A 198 -5.45 -13.20 2.20
C ASP A 198 -4.51 -12.08 1.74
N ILE A 199 -3.35 -11.98 2.38
CA ILE A 199 -2.39 -10.91 2.14
C ILE A 199 -0.98 -11.48 2.01
N LEU A 200 -0.35 -11.21 0.86
CA LEU A 200 1.07 -11.41 0.61
C LEU A 200 1.79 -10.08 0.68
N ARG A 201 2.95 -10.00 1.35
CA ARG A 201 3.71 -8.74 1.49
C ARG A 201 5.21 -8.95 1.35
N LEU A 202 5.82 -8.03 0.62
CA LEU A 202 7.24 -7.70 0.72
C LEU A 202 7.32 -6.35 1.42
N GLN A 203 7.86 -6.36 2.63
CA GLN A 203 7.84 -5.20 3.52
C GLN A 203 8.86 -4.16 3.10
N ALA A 204 10.04 -4.57 2.62
CA ALA A 204 11.01 -3.65 2.05
C ALA A 204 11.83 -4.28 0.92
N THR A 205 12.11 -3.46 -0.08
CA THR A 205 12.91 -3.77 -1.26
C THR A 205 13.80 -2.57 -1.57
N LYS A 206 14.95 -2.78 -2.23
CA LYS A 206 15.65 -1.69 -2.92
C LYS A 206 14.86 -1.36 -4.17
N CYS A 207 14.82 -0.08 -4.55
CA CYS A 207 14.11 0.38 -5.74
C CYS A 207 15.04 1.25 -6.59
N LYS A 208 15.05 0.97 -7.89
CA LYS A 208 15.50 1.90 -8.92
C LYS A 208 14.27 2.39 -9.66
N LEU A 209 13.98 3.69 -9.59
CA LEU A 209 12.85 4.33 -10.26
C LEU A 209 13.37 5.24 -11.37
N VAL A 210 12.79 5.13 -12.57
CA VAL A 210 13.02 6.01 -13.70
C VAL A 210 11.76 6.82 -13.95
N VAL A 211 11.86 8.15 -13.90
CA VAL A 211 10.74 9.08 -14.10
C VAL A 211 11.08 10.02 -15.25
N ASP A 212 10.36 9.92 -16.37
CA ASP A 212 10.64 10.66 -17.60
C ASP A 212 12.13 10.62 -18.04
N GLY A 213 12.79 9.49 -17.78
CA GLY A 213 14.20 9.26 -18.10
C GLY A 213 15.19 9.60 -16.99
N GLU A 214 14.76 10.26 -15.90
CA GLU A 214 15.60 10.53 -14.74
C GLU A 214 15.64 9.33 -13.80
N VAL A 215 16.84 8.87 -13.47
CA VAL A 215 17.06 7.71 -12.60
C VAL A 215 17.18 8.17 -11.15
N MET A 216 16.43 7.52 -10.27
CA MET A 216 16.44 7.72 -8.83
C MET A 216 16.54 6.38 -8.11
N GLU A 217 17.12 6.40 -6.90
CA GLU A 217 17.22 5.24 -6.03
C GLU A 217 16.39 5.45 -4.77
N GLY A 218 15.83 4.38 -4.24
CA GLY A 218 15.08 4.40 -3.01
C GLY A 218 14.64 3.01 -2.61
N THR A 219 13.42 2.91 -2.12
CA THR A 219 12.88 1.68 -1.55
C THR A 219 11.46 1.41 -2.02
N GLY A 220 11.02 0.16 -1.91
CA GLY A 220 9.66 -0.22 -2.28
C GLY A 220 9.03 -1.16 -1.26
N TYR A 221 7.73 -1.00 -1.03
CA TYR A 221 6.85 -1.97 -0.40
C TYR A 221 5.92 -2.54 -1.46
N PHE A 222 5.61 -3.82 -1.35
CA PHE A 222 4.66 -4.49 -2.22
C PHE A 222 3.69 -5.36 -1.44
N GLN A 223 2.42 -5.35 -1.84
CA GLN A 223 1.43 -6.29 -1.34
C GLN A 223 0.48 -6.77 -2.44
N LYS A 224 0.05 -8.02 -2.30
CA LYS A 224 -1.15 -8.53 -2.96
C LYS A 224 -2.17 -8.85 -1.90
N VAL A 225 -3.38 -8.34 -2.08
CA VAL A 225 -4.46 -8.46 -1.10
C VAL A 225 -5.70 -9.03 -1.77
N SER A 226 -6.33 -9.98 -1.11
CA SER A 226 -7.67 -10.47 -1.41
C SER A 226 -8.51 -10.27 -0.16
N VAL A 227 -9.54 -9.42 -0.21
CA VAL A 227 -10.48 -9.22 0.89
C VAL A 227 -11.86 -9.70 0.45
N GLN A 228 -12.51 -10.49 1.29
CA GLN A 228 -13.87 -10.97 1.11
C GLN A 228 -14.74 -10.66 2.34
N ALA A 229 -14.54 -9.48 2.91
CA ALA A 229 -15.23 -9.04 4.11
C ALA A 229 -15.56 -7.55 4.01
N PRO A 230 -16.54 -7.05 4.78
CA PRO A 230 -16.74 -5.62 4.92
C PRO A 230 -15.46 -4.94 5.42
N SER A 231 -15.10 -3.80 4.84
CA SER A 231 -13.99 -3.00 5.37
C SER A 231 -14.42 -2.35 6.69
N PHE A 232 -13.55 -2.38 7.70
CA PHE A 232 -13.69 -1.59 8.93
C PHE A 232 -12.76 -0.36 8.84
N PRO A 233 -12.88 0.67 9.70
CA PRO A 233 -11.88 1.75 9.77
C PRO A 233 -10.52 1.26 10.32
N TRP A 234 -9.41 1.72 9.75
CA TRP A 234 -8.08 1.36 10.23
C TRP A 234 -7.08 2.50 10.13
N PHE A 235 -6.04 2.38 10.97
CA PHE A 235 -4.75 2.98 10.72
C PHE A 235 -3.77 1.90 10.29
N TRP A 236 -2.97 2.20 9.28
CA TRP A 236 -1.79 1.44 8.95
C TRP A 236 -0.67 2.43 8.70
N GLY A 237 0.57 2.01 8.86
CA GLY A 237 1.69 2.80 8.39
C GLY A 237 2.98 2.05 8.56
N MET A 238 3.99 2.56 7.89
CA MET A 238 5.29 1.91 7.80
C MET A 238 6.41 2.94 7.69
N LEU A 239 7.61 2.51 8.07
CA LEU A 239 8.85 3.25 7.98
C LEU A 239 9.94 2.35 7.38
N HIS A 240 10.64 2.88 6.39
CA HIS A 240 11.91 2.40 5.89
C HIS A 240 13.04 3.23 6.48
N PHE A 241 14.14 2.57 6.81
CA PHE A 241 15.34 3.15 7.38
C PHE A 241 16.50 2.91 6.40
N ASP A 242 17.48 3.81 6.36
CA ASP A 242 18.61 3.74 5.42
C ASP A 242 19.45 2.46 5.51
N ASP A 243 19.54 1.87 6.69
CA ASP A 243 20.28 0.63 6.91
C ASP A 243 19.52 -0.63 6.43
N GLY A 244 18.26 -0.48 6.04
CA GLY A 244 17.35 -1.56 5.64
C GLY A 244 16.41 -2.03 6.74
N SER A 245 16.47 -1.45 7.94
CA SER A 245 15.46 -1.71 8.96
C SER A 245 14.06 -1.34 8.45
N TYR A 246 13.04 -1.97 9.01
CA TYR A 246 11.65 -1.76 8.63
C TYR A 246 10.77 -1.79 9.88
N LEU A 247 9.86 -0.83 10.01
CA LEU A 247 8.86 -0.81 11.07
C LEU A 247 7.46 -0.63 10.47
N ASP A 248 6.47 -1.39 10.92
CA ASP A 248 5.06 -1.08 10.66
C ASP A 248 4.17 -1.11 11.89
N TRP A 249 2.99 -0.53 11.73
CA TRP A 249 1.89 -0.60 12.67
C TRP A 249 0.56 -0.79 11.93
N PHE A 250 -0.36 -1.47 12.59
CA PHE A 250 -1.73 -1.63 12.15
C PHE A 250 -2.66 -1.56 13.35
N MET A 251 -3.65 -0.67 13.29
CA MET A 251 -4.65 -0.49 14.33
C MET A 251 -6.06 -0.42 13.70
N PRO A 252 -6.84 -1.51 13.71
CA PRO A 252 -8.27 -1.42 13.44
C PRO A 252 -8.94 -0.56 14.49
N HIS A 253 -9.98 0.20 14.13
CA HIS A 253 -10.74 0.94 15.11
C HIS A 253 -12.21 1.09 14.73
N VAL A 254 -13.05 1.25 15.74
CA VAL A 254 -14.44 1.65 15.63
C VAL A 254 -14.56 3.07 16.16
N THR A 255 -15.15 3.92 15.34
CA THR A 255 -15.40 5.34 15.61
C THR A 255 -16.76 5.69 15.00
N PRO A 256 -17.49 6.68 15.52
CA PRO A 256 -18.68 7.22 14.85
C PRO A 256 -18.45 7.64 13.38
N MET A 257 -17.18 7.77 12.94
CA MET A 257 -16.79 7.95 11.53
C MET A 257 -17.13 6.77 10.62
N TRP A 258 -17.46 5.58 11.13
CA TRP A 258 -17.99 4.48 10.29
C TRP A 258 -19.26 4.85 9.51
N SER A 259 -19.97 5.90 9.93
CA SER A 259 -21.17 6.44 9.27
C SER A 259 -20.91 7.64 8.36
N ALA A 260 -19.66 8.14 8.34
CA ALA A 260 -19.24 9.20 7.45
C ALA A 260 -19.41 8.79 5.98
N ARG A 261 -19.80 9.75 5.13
CA ARG A 261 -20.05 9.54 3.70
C ARG A 261 -19.33 10.55 2.80
N ASP A 262 -18.35 11.23 3.35
CA ASP A 262 -17.51 12.20 2.65
C ASP A 262 -16.08 12.14 3.22
N ASP A 263 -15.20 12.88 2.56
CA ASP A 263 -13.76 12.88 2.78
C ASP A 263 -13.27 13.99 3.72
N GLU A 264 -14.15 14.66 4.48
CA GLU A 264 -13.72 15.65 5.46
C GLU A 264 -12.91 14.98 6.59
N PRO A 265 -11.62 15.35 6.76
CA PRO A 265 -10.71 14.61 7.64
C PRO A 265 -10.89 14.94 9.13
N TRP A 266 -11.44 16.10 9.47
CA TRP A 266 -11.57 16.57 10.86
C TRP A 266 -13.01 16.75 11.26
N ARG A 267 -13.57 15.74 11.93
CA ARG A 267 -14.94 15.81 12.43
C ARG A 267 -14.98 15.83 13.94
N LEU A 268 -15.92 16.62 14.47
CA LEU A 268 -16.24 16.65 15.90
C LEU A 268 -16.61 15.28 16.47
N ARG A 269 -17.07 14.34 15.63
CA ARG A 269 -17.48 12.99 16.03
C ARG A 269 -16.34 11.98 16.11
N ASP A 270 -15.12 12.35 15.70
CA ASP A 270 -13.96 11.47 15.73
C ASP A 270 -13.15 11.61 17.04
N PHE A 271 -13.85 11.54 18.18
CA PHE A 271 -13.29 11.74 19.52
C PHE A 271 -13.12 10.44 20.32
N PHE A 272 -13.66 9.33 19.84
CA PHE A 272 -13.64 8.04 20.52
C PHE A 272 -13.29 6.91 19.55
N ARG A 273 -12.27 6.12 19.88
CA ARG A 273 -11.78 5.00 19.08
C ARG A 273 -11.62 3.78 19.99
N THR A 274 -12.26 2.67 19.64
CA THR A 274 -12.14 1.39 20.34
C THR A 274 -12.22 0.22 19.35
N PRO A 275 -11.65 -0.96 19.65
CA PRO A 275 -10.67 -1.21 20.70
C PRO A 275 -9.28 -0.66 20.33
N ASN A 276 -8.44 -0.38 21.34
CA ASN A 276 -7.01 -0.08 21.12
C ASN A 276 -6.21 -1.39 21.02
N ILE A 277 -6.63 -2.27 20.11
CA ILE A 277 -5.96 -3.54 19.86
C ILE A 277 -5.42 -3.45 18.45
N GLY A 278 -4.09 -3.36 18.33
CA GLY A 278 -3.39 -3.33 17.07
C GLY A 278 -2.03 -3.97 17.24
N THR A 279 -1.34 -4.17 16.12
CA THR A 279 -0.08 -4.91 16.05
C THR A 279 0.96 -4.10 15.28
N GLY A 280 2.22 -4.49 15.39
CA GLY A 280 3.26 -3.97 14.53
C GLY A 280 4.43 -4.93 14.44
N VAL A 281 5.36 -4.65 13.54
CA VAL A 281 6.60 -5.40 13.40
C VAL A 281 7.77 -4.42 13.29
N PHE A 282 8.90 -4.76 13.89
CA PHE A 282 10.18 -4.09 13.65
C PHE A 282 11.25 -5.11 13.27
N HIS A 283 11.80 -4.97 12.07
CA HIS A 283 13.00 -5.67 11.61
C HIS A 283 14.19 -4.74 11.85
N ASP A 284 14.98 -5.04 12.88
CA ASP A 284 16.15 -4.26 13.26
C ASP A 284 17.38 -4.81 12.54
N ARG A 285 17.90 -4.06 11.56
CA ARG A 285 19.10 -4.46 10.81
C ARG A 285 20.33 -4.53 11.70
N LYS A 286 20.47 -3.58 12.63
CA LYS A 286 21.65 -3.42 13.48
C LYS A 286 21.86 -4.65 14.36
N THR A 287 20.77 -5.23 14.86
CA THR A 287 20.81 -6.43 15.72
C THR A 287 20.52 -7.73 14.97
N GLY A 288 19.91 -7.62 13.78
CA GLY A 288 19.42 -8.76 13.00
C GLY A 288 18.17 -9.41 13.58
N LYS A 289 17.47 -8.75 14.52
CA LYS A 289 16.28 -9.28 15.20
C LYS A 289 14.99 -8.76 14.59
N THR A 290 13.96 -9.60 14.65
CA THR A 290 12.57 -9.23 14.36
C THR A 290 11.79 -9.18 15.65
N GLN A 291 11.14 -8.05 15.92
CA GLN A 291 10.20 -7.90 17.02
C GLN A 291 8.77 -7.80 16.51
N ASN A 292 7.88 -8.62 17.07
CA ASN A 292 6.46 -8.50 16.86
C ASN A 292 5.86 -7.78 18.07
N PHE A 293 5.03 -6.78 17.81
CA PHE A 293 4.31 -6.03 18.84
C PHE A 293 2.86 -6.50 18.90
N ASP A 294 2.41 -6.83 20.10
CA ASP A 294 1.04 -7.28 20.36
C ASP A 294 0.08 -6.14 20.69
N ASN A 295 0.61 -4.92 20.81
CA ASN A 295 -0.14 -3.72 21.15
C ASN A 295 0.24 -2.54 20.25
N CYS A 296 -0.75 -1.74 19.89
CA CYS A 296 -0.59 -0.52 19.12
C CYS A 296 -1.63 0.53 19.54
N THR A 297 -1.21 1.78 19.63
CA THR A 297 -2.11 2.95 19.73
C THR A 297 -1.70 3.99 18.71
N VAL A 298 -2.68 4.62 18.07
CA VAL A 298 -2.48 5.75 17.17
C VAL A 298 -3.37 6.91 17.64
N GLU A 299 -2.75 8.03 17.97
CA GLU A 299 -3.44 9.28 18.29
C GLU A 299 -3.24 10.28 17.15
N LEU A 300 -4.31 10.95 16.74
CA LEU A 300 -4.29 11.97 15.70
C LEU A 300 -4.46 13.34 16.31
N SER A 301 -3.65 14.29 15.85
CA SER A 301 -3.82 15.70 16.15
C SER A 301 -3.68 16.55 14.90
N LYS A 302 -4.28 17.74 14.92
CA LYS A 302 -4.04 18.74 13.88
C LYS A 302 -2.63 19.30 14.06
N GLN A 303 -1.92 19.51 12.96
CA GLN A 303 -0.72 20.33 12.99
C GLN A 303 -1.11 21.76 13.39
N ASN A 304 -0.59 22.23 14.53
CA ASN A 304 -0.91 23.53 15.11
C ASN A 304 0.27 24.52 15.04
N SER A 305 1.30 24.20 14.27
CA SER A 305 2.50 25.02 14.13
C SER A 305 2.34 26.05 12.98
N PRO A 306 3.16 27.13 12.96
CA PRO A 306 3.14 28.11 11.87
C PRO A 306 3.43 27.51 10.48
N ASP A 307 4.14 26.39 10.43
CA ASP A 307 4.48 25.60 9.24
C ASP A 307 3.51 24.41 9.02
N ALA A 308 2.33 24.44 9.63
CA ALA A 308 1.33 23.38 9.48
C ALA A 308 0.95 23.19 8.01
N MET A 309 1.16 21.97 7.51
CA MET A 309 0.87 21.59 6.14
C MET A 309 -0.63 21.39 5.94
N LYS A 310 -1.10 21.59 4.71
CA LYS A 310 -2.51 21.45 4.33
C LYS A 310 -2.64 20.54 3.11
N ASP A 311 -3.79 19.87 3.00
CA ASP A 311 -4.14 19.18 1.76
C ASP A 311 -4.55 20.18 0.66
N ASP A 312 -4.79 19.66 -0.54
CA ASP A 312 -5.24 20.40 -1.73
C ASP A 312 -6.58 21.15 -1.53
N LYS A 313 -7.38 20.74 -0.53
CA LYS A 313 -8.63 21.40 -0.13
C LYS A 313 -8.43 22.41 1.01
N GLY A 314 -7.20 22.63 1.46
CA GLY A 314 -6.87 23.56 2.53
C GLY A 314 -7.14 23.04 3.94
N ASN A 315 -7.43 21.75 4.11
CA ASN A 315 -7.59 21.15 5.43
C ASN A 315 -6.22 20.93 6.08
N PRO A 316 -6.07 21.14 7.40
CA PRO A 316 -4.81 20.85 8.07
C PRO A 316 -4.48 19.36 7.95
N LEU A 317 -3.21 19.03 7.73
CA LEU A 317 -2.77 17.64 7.71
C LEU A 317 -2.61 17.07 9.12
N PRO A 318 -2.74 15.75 9.30
CA PRO A 318 -2.60 15.12 10.60
C PRO A 318 -1.14 15.04 11.04
N GLU A 319 -0.97 15.02 12.36
CA GLU A 319 0.18 14.44 13.03
C GLU A 319 -0.28 13.16 13.74
N PHE A 320 0.52 12.10 13.61
CA PHE A 320 0.27 10.81 14.23
C PHE A 320 1.28 10.59 15.36
N LEU A 321 0.76 10.32 16.55
CA LEU A 321 1.54 9.78 17.65
C LEU A 321 1.23 8.28 17.74
N VAL A 322 2.19 7.48 17.34
CA VAL A 322 2.08 6.02 17.30
C VAL A 322 2.90 5.43 18.43
N ARG A 323 2.34 4.42 19.09
CA ARG A 323 3.08 3.59 20.04
C ARG A 323 2.80 2.13 19.73
N VAL A 324 3.86 1.34 19.57
CA VAL A 324 3.78 -0.11 19.45
C VAL A 324 4.64 -0.75 20.55
N TRP A 325 4.16 -1.84 21.17
CA TRP A 325 4.91 -2.49 22.25
C TRP A 325 4.50 -3.95 22.48
N ASN A 326 5.44 -4.69 23.07
CA ASN A 326 5.23 -5.99 23.72
C ASN A 326 5.83 -5.94 25.13
N GLU A 327 6.03 -7.10 25.77
CA GLU A 327 6.61 -7.16 27.12
C GLU A 327 8.10 -6.78 27.16
N GLU A 328 8.83 -6.97 26.05
CA GLU A 328 10.29 -6.84 26.00
C GLU A 328 10.77 -5.52 25.36
N SER A 329 9.96 -4.92 24.51
CA SER A 329 10.35 -3.79 23.66
C SER A 329 9.18 -2.87 23.31
N SER A 330 9.50 -1.64 22.94
CA SER A 330 8.51 -0.65 22.53
C SER A 330 9.09 0.38 21.56
N ALA A 331 8.27 0.88 20.65
CA ALA A 331 8.57 2.07 19.85
C ALA A 331 7.53 3.16 20.12
N LYS A 332 8.00 4.40 20.27
CA LYS A 332 7.19 5.62 20.20
C LYS A 332 7.60 6.40 18.97
N ILE A 333 6.64 6.76 18.14
CA ILE A 333 6.87 7.37 16.83
C ILE A 333 5.99 8.61 16.74
N ARG A 334 6.58 9.73 16.34
CA ARG A 334 5.87 10.95 16.01
C ARG A 334 6.14 11.29 14.56
N VAL A 335 5.11 11.26 13.73
CA VAL A 335 5.20 11.55 12.29
C VAL A 335 4.14 12.57 11.92
N ARG A 336 4.46 13.46 10.99
CA ARG A 336 3.48 14.39 10.42
C ARG A 336 3.26 14.11 8.95
N ALA A 337 2.01 14.17 8.50
CA ALA A 337 1.71 14.08 7.09
C ALA A 337 2.17 15.35 6.37
N VAL A 338 2.84 15.19 5.24
CA VAL A 338 3.29 16.31 4.40
C VAL A 338 2.41 16.52 3.16
N SER A 339 1.63 15.50 2.81
CA SER A 339 0.58 15.60 1.80
C SER A 339 -0.50 14.55 2.05
N ARG A 340 -1.54 14.51 1.20
CA ARG A 340 -2.65 13.56 1.31
C ARG A 340 -3.13 13.15 -0.08
N ALA A 341 -3.18 11.85 -0.32
CA ALA A 341 -3.98 11.24 -1.39
C ALA A 341 -5.25 10.62 -0.78
N ARG A 342 -6.35 10.61 -1.51
CA ARG A 342 -7.61 10.02 -1.05
C ARG A 342 -8.40 9.30 -2.16
N TRP A 343 -8.97 8.16 -1.80
CA TRP A 343 -9.88 7.41 -2.66
C TRP A 343 -11.21 7.22 -1.96
N ILE A 344 -12.28 7.58 -2.65
CA ILE A 344 -13.65 7.45 -2.13
C ILE A 344 -14.37 6.34 -2.87
N PHE A 345 -14.90 5.37 -2.14
CA PHE A 345 -15.62 4.24 -2.69
C PHE A 345 -17.07 4.26 -2.23
N ASP A 346 -18.00 4.50 -3.16
CA ASP A 346 -19.44 4.43 -2.89
C ASP A 346 -20.07 3.26 -3.66
N GLN A 347 -20.50 2.24 -2.93
CA GLN A 347 -21.14 1.06 -3.51
C GLN A 347 -22.66 1.08 -3.25
N PRO A 348 -23.49 1.09 -4.30
CA PRO A 348 -24.94 0.95 -4.16
C PRO A 348 -25.33 -0.40 -3.57
N THR A 349 -26.11 -0.39 -2.50
CA THR A 349 -26.61 -1.60 -1.82
C THR A 349 -28.12 -1.74 -2.02
N ARG A 350 -28.78 -2.63 -1.27
CA ARG A 350 -30.24 -2.84 -1.41
C ARG A 350 -31.00 -1.65 -0.81
N ALA A 351 -32.23 -1.42 -1.28
CA ALA A 351 -33.13 -0.37 -0.77
C ALA A 351 -32.56 1.07 -0.85
N SER A 352 -31.75 1.37 -1.87
CA SER A 352 -31.15 2.70 -2.10
C SER A 352 -30.16 3.17 -1.02
N TRP A 353 -29.63 2.24 -0.22
CA TRP A 353 -28.52 2.52 0.68
C TRP A 353 -27.20 2.54 -0.12
N VAL A 354 -26.22 3.28 0.38
CA VAL A 354 -24.89 3.38 -0.20
C VAL A 354 -23.88 3.03 0.89
N SER A 355 -23.07 2.03 0.62
CA SER A 355 -21.88 1.72 1.42
C SER A 355 -20.76 2.67 1.03
N HIS A 356 -20.00 3.17 1.99
CA HIS A 356 -19.00 4.21 1.77
C HIS A 356 -17.69 3.88 2.47
N LEU A 357 -16.56 4.04 1.78
CA LEU A 357 -15.23 3.99 2.35
C LEU A 357 -14.42 5.18 1.82
N THR A 358 -13.82 5.93 2.72
CA THR A 358 -12.73 6.86 2.38
C THR A 358 -11.43 6.22 2.81
N TYR A 359 -10.51 6.07 1.86
CA TYR A 359 -9.17 5.55 2.06
C TYR A 359 -8.19 6.69 1.81
N ASN A 360 -7.32 6.99 2.78
CA ASN A 360 -6.37 8.08 2.69
C ASN A 360 -4.97 7.55 2.90
N GLU A 361 -4.03 8.11 2.14
CA GLU A 361 -2.61 7.84 2.24
C GLU A 361 -1.86 9.16 2.45
N TYR A 362 -0.86 9.10 3.32
CA TYR A 362 -0.13 10.26 3.78
C TYR A 362 1.37 9.99 3.69
N PRO A 363 2.07 10.61 2.73
CA PRO A 363 3.52 10.74 2.81
C PRO A 363 3.90 11.38 4.14
N LEU A 364 4.90 10.81 4.83
CA LEU A 364 5.28 11.22 6.17
C LEU A 364 6.62 11.94 6.22
N GLU A 365 6.72 12.87 7.16
CA GLU A 365 7.96 13.33 7.74
C GLU A 365 8.09 12.80 9.16
N VAL A 366 9.23 12.19 9.47
CA VAL A 366 9.52 11.61 10.78
C VAL A 366 10.05 12.70 11.70
N ILE A 367 9.28 13.04 12.74
CA ILE A 367 9.64 14.05 13.72
C ILE A 367 10.51 13.45 14.82
N SER A 368 10.15 12.25 15.29
CA SER A 368 10.99 11.47 16.19
C SER A 368 10.60 10.01 16.20
N ILE A 369 11.58 9.17 16.50
CA ILE A 369 11.37 7.77 16.83
C ILE A 369 12.17 7.42 18.08
N ASN A 370 11.58 6.62 18.96
CA ASN A 370 12.28 6.07 20.10
C ASN A 370 11.91 4.60 20.24
N TYR A 371 12.76 3.73 19.70
CA TYR A 371 12.68 2.30 19.90
C TYR A 371 13.57 1.88 21.07
N LYS A 372 13.04 1.04 21.96
CA LYS A 372 13.74 0.55 23.15
C LYS A 372 13.56 -0.94 23.30
N ASP A 373 14.65 -1.64 23.55
CA ASP A 373 14.71 -3.07 23.88
C ASP A 373 15.76 -3.33 24.98
N SER A 374 16.13 -4.60 25.16
CA SER A 374 17.18 -5.02 26.10
C SER A 374 18.60 -4.68 25.65
N GLU A 375 18.81 -4.35 24.37
CA GLU A 375 20.11 -4.03 23.79
C GLU A 375 20.38 -2.53 23.71
N GLY A 376 19.35 -1.69 23.83
CA GLY A 376 19.51 -0.27 24.00
C GLY A 376 18.32 0.54 23.50
N THR A 377 18.62 1.74 23.01
CA THR A 377 17.65 2.68 22.46
C THR A 377 18.12 3.15 21.10
N ARG A 378 17.22 3.12 20.12
CA ARG A 378 17.45 3.60 18.76
C ARG A 378 16.53 4.80 18.54
N ASN A 379 17.07 5.88 18.01
CA ASN A 379 16.36 7.13 17.73
C ASN A 379 16.60 7.59 16.30
N GLU A 380 15.94 8.66 15.87
CA GLU A 380 16.07 9.19 14.51
C GLU A 380 17.51 9.54 14.14
N GLY A 381 18.35 9.94 15.10
CA GLY A 381 19.76 10.26 14.87
C GLY A 381 20.67 9.05 14.69
N ASP A 382 20.17 7.83 14.87
CA ASP A 382 20.91 6.59 14.57
C ASP A 382 20.87 6.22 13.08
N TYR A 383 20.10 6.95 12.27
CA TYR A 383 19.81 6.64 10.87
C TYR A 383 20.10 7.87 9.98
N GLU A 384 20.59 7.66 8.76
CA GLU A 384 20.79 8.75 7.80
C GLU A 384 19.45 9.32 7.33
N TRP A 385 18.46 8.45 7.17
CA TRP A 385 17.09 8.84 6.85
C TRP A 385 16.08 7.79 7.34
N ILE A 386 14.86 8.28 7.59
CA ILE A 386 13.69 7.44 7.87
C ILE A 386 12.53 8.00 7.06
N HIS A 387 11.98 7.20 6.16
CA HIS A 387 10.87 7.61 5.29
C HIS A 387 9.70 6.65 5.43
N GLY A 388 8.49 7.15 5.24
CA GLY A 388 7.32 6.31 5.39
C GLY A 388 6.04 6.88 4.83
N ASN A 389 4.99 6.09 4.98
CA ASN A 389 3.62 6.45 4.63
C ASN A 389 2.68 5.95 5.74
N ALA A 390 1.57 6.65 5.93
CA ALA A 390 0.48 6.19 6.78
C ALA A 390 -0.83 6.18 6.00
N GLU A 391 -1.67 5.22 6.34
CA GLU A 391 -3.05 5.14 5.94
C GLU A 391 -3.98 5.49 7.10
N HIS A 392 -5.08 6.18 6.77
CA HIS A 392 -6.25 6.24 7.61
C HIS A 392 -7.48 6.02 6.74
N ALA A 393 -8.20 4.93 7.01
CA ALA A 393 -9.44 4.64 6.33
C ALA A 393 -10.62 4.72 7.29
N TRP A 394 -11.75 5.23 6.80
CA TRP A 394 -13.00 5.30 7.55
C TRP A 394 -14.22 5.03 6.67
N GLY A 395 -15.33 4.77 7.33
CA GLY A 395 -16.52 4.23 6.68
C GLY A 395 -16.53 2.70 6.68
N VAL A 396 -17.48 2.13 5.97
CA VAL A 396 -17.66 0.68 5.79
C VAL A 396 -18.04 0.42 4.34
N LEU A 397 -17.28 -0.44 3.66
CA LEU A 397 -17.59 -0.94 2.32
C LEU A 397 -18.10 -2.39 2.41
N HIS A 398 -19.34 -2.65 2.00
CA HIS A 398 -19.98 -3.97 2.00
C HIS A 398 -20.78 -4.26 0.71
#